data_AF-A0A6L8G3B6-F1
#
_entry.id   AF-A0A6L8G3B6-F1
#
_cell.length_a   1.000
_cell.length_b   1.000
_cell.length_c   1.000
_cell.angle_alpha   90.00
_cell.angle_beta   90.00
_cell.angle_gamma   90.00
#
_symmetry.space_group_name_H-M   'P 1'
#
loop_
_entity.id
_entity.type
_entity.pdbx_description
1 polymer ?
#
loop_
_entity_poly.entity_id
_entity_poly.type
_entity_poly.pdbx_seq_one_letter_code
_entity_poly.pdbx_strand_id
1 'polypeptide(L)'
;NPLARAGLAPLGGSSALTAIDELTRARNDDDANPSEGFWKAEQGRRSAMEEFRQAIESLAAPADGDAAGSTVVIVVDELDRCRPDYALEVLEVIKHFFTVPRLHFVLGVNLRALEGMVRARYGAGIDARAYLAKFIQVTLDLPDEFADEDQQKRAVLVYLDHLLGEMGIPQHVADPLREQVRIVSRANPVSLRDVETMVSSVSLASVEVLEKPMHVYLSEGEILVMVDLVVSRTVRPDLHPKFLHASVTTSELESYLGATEDVLREESGGQRNPAHDPGIAWRYHTWRYLSRNVRFKEDDPDVPEGISLQFPYFSSRSPREPWDMPMDVHRRWLDLFSFFRAT
;
A
#
# COMPACT_ATOMS: atom_id res chain seq x y z
N ASN A 1 17.08 -22.64 1.29
CA ASN A 1 17.56 -21.34 1.80
C ASN A 1 16.52 -20.83 2.79
N PRO A 2 16.51 -21.27 4.05
CA PRO A 2 15.46 -20.87 4.97
C PRO A 2 15.88 -19.56 5.63
N LEU A 3 15.32 -18.44 5.15
CA LEU A 3 15.08 -17.27 5.98
C LEU A 3 14.07 -17.69 7.04
N ALA A 4 14.56 -18.16 8.19
CA ALA A 4 13.71 -18.40 9.34
C ALA A 4 13.22 -17.05 9.85
N ARG A 5 11.95 -16.70 9.54
CA ARG A 5 11.20 -15.69 10.28
C ARG A 5 10.97 -16.24 11.68
N ALA A 6 11.91 -15.98 12.59
CA ALA A 6 11.65 -16.09 14.01
C ALA A 6 10.74 -14.91 14.40
N GLY A 7 9.43 -15.15 14.45
CA GLY A 7 8.55 -14.31 15.23
C GLY A 7 9.12 -14.22 16.65
N LEU A 8 9.02 -13.03 17.27
CA LEU A 8 9.50 -12.73 18.61
C LEU A 8 9.12 -13.85 19.61
N ALA A 9 10.00 -14.83 19.76
CA ALA A 9 10.05 -15.70 20.90
C ALA A 9 10.74 -14.93 22.03
N PRO A 10 10.32 -15.08 23.30
CA PRO A 10 10.76 -14.25 24.42
C PRO A 10 12.16 -14.64 24.94
N LEU A 11 13.11 -14.88 24.04
CA LEU A 11 14.49 -15.22 24.36
C LEU A 11 15.41 -14.19 23.64
N GLY A 12 15.78 -13.12 24.35
CA GLY A 12 16.83 -12.17 23.97
C GLY A 12 16.44 -10.97 23.10
N GLY A 13 15.48 -11.11 22.17
CA GLY A 13 15.10 -10.00 21.27
C GLY A 13 14.38 -8.84 21.98
N SER A 14 13.56 -9.16 22.99
CA SER A 14 12.90 -8.15 23.83
C SER A 14 13.95 -7.36 24.63
N SER A 15 14.87 -8.03 25.34
CA SER A 15 15.88 -7.34 26.17
C SER A 15 16.82 -6.44 25.37
N ALA A 16 17.13 -6.83 24.12
CA ALA A 16 17.95 -6.03 23.23
C ALA A 16 17.27 -4.69 22.86
N LEU A 17 15.99 -4.74 22.49
CA LEU A 17 15.20 -3.53 22.19
C LEU A 17 14.91 -2.70 23.44
N THR A 18 14.62 -3.34 24.58
CA THR A 18 14.46 -2.66 25.86
C THR A 18 15.75 -1.96 26.28
N ALA A 19 16.92 -2.57 26.06
CA ALA A 19 18.21 -1.94 26.35
C ALA A 19 18.46 -0.72 25.46
N ILE A 20 18.15 -0.78 24.16
CA ILE A 20 18.23 0.40 23.28
C ILE A 20 17.30 1.51 23.77
N ASP A 21 16.06 1.16 24.13
CA ASP A 21 15.05 2.09 24.62
C ASP A 21 15.46 2.74 25.96
N GLU A 22 15.99 1.96 26.90
CA GLU A 22 16.58 2.42 28.17
C GLU A 22 17.80 3.33 27.96
N LEU A 23 18.67 2.98 27.01
CA LEU A 23 19.82 3.80 26.61
C LEU A 23 19.39 5.18 26.07
N THR A 24 18.29 5.25 25.31
CA THR A 24 17.71 6.52 24.86
C THR A 24 17.02 7.30 25.97
N ARG A 25 16.34 6.65 26.93
CA ARG A 25 15.66 7.35 28.04
C ARG A 25 16.62 7.98 29.04
N ALA A 26 17.74 7.32 29.34
CA ALA A 26 18.74 7.81 30.29
C ALA A 26 19.40 9.15 29.91
N ARG A 27 19.17 9.64 28.69
CA ARG A 27 19.69 10.91 28.19
C ARG A 27 18.77 12.12 28.47
N ASN A 28 17.53 11.89 28.93
CA ASN A 28 16.51 12.94 29.10
C ASN A 28 16.23 13.35 30.56
N ASP A 29 16.84 12.70 31.56
CA ASP A 29 16.61 13.04 32.97
C ASP A 29 17.62 14.09 33.48
N ASP A 30 17.14 15.32 33.62
CA ASP A 30 17.78 16.41 34.36
C ASP A 30 17.50 16.23 35.87
N ASP A 31 18.45 15.68 36.63
CA ASP A 31 18.33 15.57 38.09
C ASP A 31 19.54 16.08 38.89
N ALA A 32 19.23 16.59 40.08
CA ALA A 32 19.91 17.67 40.81
C ALA A 32 21.26 17.34 41.51
N ASN A 33 22.12 16.48 40.94
CA ASN A 33 23.54 16.45 41.32
C ASN A 33 24.40 16.06 40.09
N PRO A 34 24.96 17.06 39.34
CA PRO A 34 25.35 16.87 37.94
C PRO A 34 26.43 15.81 37.69
N SER A 35 27.27 15.50 38.69
CA SER A 35 28.35 14.54 38.53
C SER A 35 27.96 13.12 38.93
N GLU A 36 27.35 12.92 40.10
CA GLU A 36 27.01 11.57 40.59
C GLU A 36 25.86 10.94 39.81
N GLY A 37 24.84 11.73 39.46
CA GLY A 37 23.76 11.28 38.58
C GLY A 37 24.27 10.92 37.18
N PHE A 38 25.16 11.74 36.63
CA PHE A 38 25.81 11.52 35.34
C PHE A 38 26.66 10.24 35.33
N TRP A 39 27.49 10.00 36.35
CA TRP A 39 28.31 8.79 36.42
C TRP A 39 27.47 7.52 36.59
N LYS A 40 26.36 7.58 37.33
CA LYS A 40 25.45 6.45 37.52
C LYS A 40 24.66 6.14 36.24
N ALA A 41 24.18 7.16 35.54
CA ALA A 41 23.56 7.02 34.22
C ALA A 41 24.54 6.48 33.17
N GLU A 42 25.78 7.01 33.13
CA GLU A 42 26.84 6.56 32.23
C GLU A 42 27.31 5.13 32.53
N GLN A 43 27.35 4.71 33.80
CA GLN A 43 27.62 3.32 34.19
C GLN A 43 26.49 2.39 33.78
N GLY A 44 25.23 2.77 34.02
CA GLY A 44 24.05 2.03 33.55
C GLY A 44 24.06 1.87 32.02
N ARG A 45 24.39 2.95 31.31
CA ARG A 45 24.55 2.96 29.85
C ARG A 45 25.60 1.97 29.36
N ARG A 46 26.77 1.91 30.02
CA ARG A 46 27.83 0.96 29.67
C ARG A 46 27.43 -0.48 29.98
N SER A 47 26.75 -0.73 31.10
CA SER A 47 26.24 -2.06 31.44
C SER A 47 25.24 -2.54 30.40
N ALA A 48 24.23 -1.72 30.07
CA ALA A 48 23.23 -2.05 29.06
C ALA A 48 23.86 -2.29 27.68
N MET A 49 24.88 -1.51 27.30
CA MET A 49 25.61 -1.70 26.04
C MET A 49 26.37 -3.04 26.01
N GLU A 50 27.00 -3.42 27.12
CA GLU A 50 27.74 -4.67 27.27
C GLU A 50 26.78 -5.87 27.30
N GLU A 51 25.68 -5.77 28.03
CA GLU A 51 24.62 -6.78 28.07
C GLU A 51 24.00 -6.99 26.69
N PHE A 52 23.71 -5.90 25.96
CA PHE A 52 23.24 -5.97 24.58
C PHE A 52 24.29 -6.66 23.69
N ARG A 53 25.57 -6.28 23.82
CA ARG A 53 26.65 -6.90 23.06
C ARG A 53 26.73 -8.40 23.32
N GLN A 54 26.69 -8.82 24.57
CA GLN A 54 26.71 -10.24 24.96
C GLN A 54 25.47 -10.98 24.46
N ALA A 55 24.31 -10.34 24.49
CA ALA A 55 23.09 -10.92 23.93
C ALA A 55 23.20 -11.15 22.42
N ILE A 56 23.77 -10.20 21.68
CA ILE A 56 24.01 -10.35 20.23
C ILE A 56 25.10 -11.40 19.95
N GLU A 57 26.20 -11.43 20.72
CA GLU A 57 27.25 -12.43 20.56
C GLU A 57 26.72 -13.85 20.83
N SER A 58 25.83 -14.00 21.82
CA SER A 58 25.10 -15.24 22.10
C SER A 58 24.16 -15.63 20.95
N LEU A 59 23.42 -14.67 20.38
CA LEU A 59 22.52 -14.92 19.25
C LEU A 59 23.29 -15.26 17.96
N ALA A 60 24.49 -14.70 17.80
CA ALA A 60 25.39 -14.97 16.68
C ALA A 60 26.22 -16.25 16.89
N ALA A 61 26.20 -16.85 18.08
CA ALA A 61 26.96 -18.04 18.39
C ALA A 61 26.53 -19.22 17.49
N PRO A 62 27.48 -20.06 17.07
CA PRO A 62 27.17 -21.24 16.27
C PRO A 62 26.26 -22.19 17.03
N ALA A 63 25.14 -22.55 16.40
CA ALA A 63 24.32 -23.68 16.85
C ALA A 63 25.06 -24.99 16.52
N ASP A 64 24.78 -26.05 17.29
CA ASP A 64 25.40 -27.37 17.07
C ASP A 64 25.25 -27.82 15.61
N GLY A 65 26.39 -27.87 14.89
CA GLY A 65 26.49 -28.30 13.50
C GLY A 65 26.86 -27.22 12.48
N ASP A 66 26.84 -25.94 12.84
CA ASP A 66 27.19 -24.84 11.91
C ASP A 66 28.44 -24.08 12.40
N ALA A 67 29.61 -24.52 11.93
CA ALA A 67 30.93 -24.04 12.43
C ALA A 67 31.20 -22.54 12.20
N ALA A 68 30.37 -21.86 11.40
CA ALA A 68 30.57 -20.46 11.06
C ALA A 68 29.98 -19.49 12.10
N GLY A 69 28.87 -19.82 12.76
CA GLY A 69 28.05 -18.87 13.54
C GLY A 69 26.86 -18.31 12.73
N SER A 70 25.98 -17.54 13.36
CA SER A 70 24.78 -16.90 12.77
C SER A 70 24.95 -15.39 12.55
N THR A 71 24.41 -14.85 11.47
CA THR A 71 24.46 -13.39 11.18
C THR A 71 23.20 -12.75 11.72
N VAL A 72 23.36 -11.73 12.56
CA VAL A 72 22.25 -10.98 13.15
C VAL A 72 21.99 -9.73 12.32
N VAL A 73 20.76 -9.57 11.86
CA VAL A 73 20.31 -8.38 11.13
C VAL A 73 19.24 -7.68 11.95
N ILE A 74 19.50 -6.43 12.34
CA ILE A 74 18.55 -5.57 13.04
C ILE A 74 17.98 -4.58 12.03
N VAL A 75 16.68 -4.66 11.79
CA VAL A 75 15.95 -3.71 10.93
C VAL A 75 15.35 -2.63 11.81
N VAL A 76 15.69 -1.37 11.53
CA VAL A 76 15.13 -0.18 12.18
C VAL A 76 14.35 0.58 11.12
N ASP A 77 13.02 0.53 11.22
CA ASP A 77 12.12 1.20 10.28
C ASP A 77 11.57 2.50 10.85
N GLU A 78 11.18 3.43 9.97
CA GLU A 78 10.54 4.71 10.29
C GLU A 78 11.34 5.66 11.21
N LEU A 79 12.68 5.55 11.22
CA LEU A 79 13.54 6.42 12.04
C LEU A 79 13.40 7.91 11.65
N ASP A 80 13.06 8.18 10.40
CA ASP A 80 12.75 9.49 9.84
C ASP A 80 11.36 10.03 10.23
N ARG A 81 10.54 9.26 10.97
CA ARG A 81 9.29 9.73 11.58
C ARG A 81 9.43 10.08 13.05
N CYS A 82 10.59 9.78 13.65
CA CYS A 82 10.87 10.12 15.03
C CYS A 82 11.11 11.63 15.22
N ARG A 83 11.06 12.09 16.47
CA ARG A 83 11.57 13.43 16.82
C ARG A 83 13.04 13.53 16.44
N PRO A 84 13.52 14.68 15.90
CA PRO A 84 14.91 14.82 15.45
C PRO A 84 15.96 14.39 16.47
N ASP A 85 15.80 14.77 17.74
CA ASP A 85 16.74 14.40 18.82
C ASP A 85 16.81 12.88 19.02
N TYR A 86 15.65 12.23 19.07
CA TYR A 86 15.56 10.78 19.28
C TYR A 86 16.15 10.00 18.11
N ALA A 87 15.86 10.39 16.87
CA ALA A 87 16.39 9.74 15.68
C ALA A 87 17.93 9.74 15.67
N LEU A 88 18.53 10.89 15.99
CA LEU A 88 19.99 11.05 16.03
C LEU A 88 20.62 10.32 17.23
N GLU A 89 19.90 10.24 18.35
CA GLU A 89 20.31 9.45 19.51
C GLU A 89 20.40 7.96 19.20
N VAL A 90 19.39 7.41 18.52
CA VAL A 90 19.41 6.01 18.08
C VAL A 90 20.60 5.74 17.15
N LEU A 91 20.91 6.65 16.21
CA LEU A 91 22.10 6.49 15.35
C LEU A 91 23.41 6.50 16.14
N GLU A 92 23.54 7.38 17.14
CA GLU A 92 24.72 7.43 18.01
C GLU A 92 24.86 6.16 18.87
N VAL A 93 23.75 5.58 19.32
CA VAL A 93 23.76 4.29 20.03
C VAL A 93 24.20 3.17 19.08
N ILE A 94 23.59 3.07 17.88
CA ILE A 94 23.90 2.06 16.88
C ILE A 94 25.39 2.04 16.51
N LYS A 95 26.02 3.22 16.42
CA LYS A 95 27.44 3.36 16.10
C LYS A 95 28.38 2.58 17.02
N HIS A 96 28.01 2.41 18.29
CA HIS A 96 28.82 1.64 19.24
C HIS A 96 28.88 0.13 18.90
N PHE A 97 27.95 -0.35 18.07
CA PHE A 97 27.83 -1.75 17.71
C PHE A 97 28.41 -2.12 16.34
N PHE A 98 28.93 -1.16 15.58
CA PHE A 98 29.52 -1.43 14.25
C PHE A 98 30.74 -2.34 14.26
N THR A 99 31.40 -2.50 15.41
CA THR A 99 32.57 -3.39 15.57
C THR A 99 32.19 -4.80 16.00
N VAL A 100 30.90 -5.06 16.29
CA VAL A 100 30.42 -6.40 16.64
C VAL A 100 30.42 -7.26 15.37
N PRO A 101 31.23 -8.33 15.32
CA PRO A 101 31.26 -9.20 14.15
C PRO A 101 29.87 -9.78 13.88
N ARG A 102 29.51 -9.90 12.59
CA ARG A 102 28.27 -10.55 12.13
C ARG A 102 26.98 -9.87 12.59
N LEU A 103 27.05 -8.61 13.03
CA LEU A 103 25.90 -7.77 13.29
C LEU A 103 25.76 -6.73 12.17
N HIS A 104 24.58 -6.66 11.56
CA HIS A 104 24.25 -5.67 10.54
C HIS A 104 22.99 -4.91 10.93
N PHE A 105 23.00 -3.60 10.69
CA PHE A 105 21.82 -2.74 10.83
C PHE A 105 21.30 -2.37 9.45
N VAL A 106 19.99 -2.49 9.26
CA VAL A 106 19.28 -2.06 8.06
C VAL A 106 18.32 -0.95 8.48
N LEU A 107 18.49 0.24 7.90
CA LEU A 107 17.68 1.41 8.24
C LEU A 107 16.67 1.68 7.12
N GLY A 108 15.38 1.58 7.42
CA GLY A 108 14.28 2.01 6.55
C GLY A 108 14.00 3.48 6.81
N VAL A 109 14.53 4.39 5.98
CA VAL A 109 14.43 5.85 6.20
C VAL A 109 14.28 6.63 4.90
N ASN A 110 13.55 7.75 4.93
CA ASN A 110 13.72 8.80 3.95
C ASN A 110 15.00 9.60 4.27
N LEU A 111 16.05 9.40 3.47
CA LEU A 111 17.35 10.03 3.70
C LEU A 111 17.29 11.57 3.71
N ARG A 112 16.42 12.18 2.89
CA ARG A 112 16.27 13.65 2.85
C ARG A 112 15.64 14.18 4.15
N ALA A 113 14.64 13.49 4.67
CA ALA A 113 14.03 13.84 5.95
C ALA A 113 15.05 13.71 7.09
N LEU A 114 15.83 12.63 7.10
CA LEU A 114 16.90 12.40 8.07
C LEU A 114 18.00 13.48 7.99
N GLU A 115 18.43 13.89 6.79
CA GLU A 115 19.34 15.04 6.63
C GLU A 115 18.72 16.33 7.19
N GLY A 116 17.40 16.52 7.01
CA GLY A 116 16.65 17.63 7.61
C GLY A 116 16.70 17.62 9.14
N MET A 117 16.60 16.46 9.77
CA MET A 117 16.74 16.31 11.23
C MET A 117 18.13 16.71 11.73
N VAL A 118 19.18 16.33 11.01
CA VAL A 118 20.57 16.74 11.34
C VAL A 118 20.71 18.26 11.29
N ARG A 119 20.19 18.90 10.24
CA ARG A 119 20.21 20.37 10.10
C ARG A 119 19.38 21.06 11.18
N ALA A 120 18.25 20.49 11.57
CA ALA A 120 17.42 21.01 12.66
C ALA A 120 18.17 20.96 14.01
N ARG A 121 18.95 19.89 14.26
CA ARG A 121 19.66 19.69 15.52
C ARG A 121 20.96 20.48 15.65
N TYR A 122 21.72 20.60 14.56
CA TYR A 122 23.08 21.17 14.57
C TYR A 122 23.20 22.49 13.80
N GLY A 123 22.10 22.96 13.20
CA GLY A 123 22.04 24.20 12.41
C GLY A 123 22.20 23.96 10.91
N ALA A 124 21.68 24.90 10.12
CA ALA A 124 21.61 24.77 8.65
C ALA A 124 22.98 24.73 7.94
N GLY A 125 24.05 25.20 8.59
CA GLY A 125 25.39 25.22 8.04
C GLY A 125 26.15 23.89 8.10
N ILE A 126 25.57 22.85 8.74
CA ILE A 126 26.19 21.53 8.80
C ILE A 126 26.04 20.78 7.48
N ASP A 127 27.10 20.08 7.08
CA ASP A 127 26.99 19.05 6.04
C ASP A 127 26.33 17.80 6.62
N ALA A 128 24.99 17.77 6.55
CA ALA A 128 24.18 16.68 7.06
C ALA A 128 24.48 15.34 6.38
N ARG A 129 24.84 15.36 5.09
CA ARG A 129 25.18 14.15 4.34
C ARG A 129 26.48 13.55 4.85
N ALA A 130 27.51 14.37 5.02
CA ALA A 130 28.79 13.93 5.59
C ALA A 130 28.63 13.45 7.05
N TYR A 131 27.70 14.04 7.81
CA TYR A 131 27.35 13.55 9.14
C TYR A 131 26.76 12.13 9.09
N LEU A 132 25.75 11.90 8.25
CA LEU A 132 25.06 10.60 8.13
C LEU A 132 25.96 9.50 7.54
N ALA A 133 26.92 9.86 6.68
CA ALA A 133 27.91 8.92 6.14
C ALA A 133 28.79 8.25 7.22
N LYS A 134 28.82 8.77 8.45
CA LYS A 134 29.48 8.12 9.60
C LYS A 134 28.71 6.89 10.10
N PHE A 135 27.42 6.80 9.78
CA PHE A 135 26.51 5.77 10.24
C PHE A 135 26.04 4.84 9.11
N ILE A 136 25.90 5.38 7.90
CA ILE A 136 25.38 4.67 6.73
C ILE A 136 26.56 4.32 5.82
N GLN A 137 26.97 3.06 5.80
CA GLN A 137 28.06 2.59 4.94
C GLN A 137 27.59 2.27 3.51
N VAL A 138 26.37 1.75 3.37
CA VAL A 138 25.76 1.37 2.08
C VAL A 138 24.36 1.91 2.03
N THR A 139 24.01 2.55 0.90
CA THR A 139 22.65 3.02 0.61
C THR A 139 22.07 2.15 -0.50
N LEU A 140 20.87 1.65 -0.28
CA LEU A 140 20.07 0.96 -1.27
C LEU A 140 18.77 1.76 -1.44
N ASP A 141 18.56 2.29 -2.63
CA ASP A 141 17.34 3.03 -2.94
C ASP A 141 16.27 2.05 -3.42
N LEU A 142 15.07 2.14 -2.84
CA LEU A 142 13.89 1.52 -3.43
C LEU A 142 13.50 2.37 -4.65
N PRO A 143 13.30 1.77 -5.83
CA PRO A 143 12.94 2.53 -7.02
C PRO A 143 11.57 3.19 -6.82
N ASP A 144 11.53 4.53 -6.85
CA ASP A 144 10.28 5.30 -6.91
C ASP A 144 9.60 5.13 -8.29
N GLU A 145 10.42 4.92 -9.32
CA GLU A 145 10.01 4.65 -10.69
C GLU A 145 10.76 3.41 -11.16
N PHE A 146 10.03 2.43 -11.69
CA PHE A 146 10.67 1.31 -12.39
C PHE A 146 11.17 1.85 -13.73
N ALA A 147 12.37 1.44 -14.15
CA ALA A 147 12.96 1.86 -15.43
C ALA A 147 12.07 1.51 -16.66
N ASP A 148 11.08 0.65 -16.45
CA ASP A 148 10.10 0.19 -17.41
C ASP A 148 8.72 0.27 -16.75
N GLU A 149 7.82 1.11 -17.28
CA GLU A 149 6.43 1.21 -16.79
C GLU A 149 5.73 -0.16 -16.80
N ASP A 150 6.11 -1.06 -17.71
CA ASP A 150 5.55 -2.40 -17.78
C ASP A 150 6.05 -3.29 -16.64
N GLN A 151 7.22 -3.00 -16.04
CA GLN A 151 7.66 -3.67 -14.80
C GLN A 151 6.83 -3.21 -13.60
N GLN A 152 6.54 -1.91 -13.50
CA GLN A 152 5.71 -1.38 -12.42
C GLN A 152 4.30 -1.97 -12.45
N LYS A 153 3.65 -1.92 -13.63
CA LYS A 153 2.31 -2.47 -13.84
C LYS A 153 2.27 -3.97 -13.52
N ARG A 154 3.32 -4.72 -13.89
CA ARG A 154 3.45 -6.14 -13.52
C ARG A 154 3.61 -6.34 -12.02
N ALA A 155 4.44 -5.55 -11.34
CA ALA A 155 4.64 -5.67 -9.90
C ALA A 155 3.33 -5.44 -9.12
N VAL A 156 2.56 -4.40 -9.51
CA VAL A 156 1.24 -4.10 -8.94
C VAL A 156 0.29 -5.29 -9.11
N LEU A 157 0.20 -5.87 -10.30
CA LEU A 157 -0.71 -7.00 -10.56
C LEU A 157 -0.26 -8.29 -9.87
N VAL A 158 1.04 -8.58 -9.82
CA VAL A 158 1.58 -9.75 -9.11
C VAL A 158 1.32 -9.63 -7.60
N TYR A 159 1.50 -8.44 -7.04
CA TYR A 159 1.24 -8.20 -5.63
C TYR A 159 -0.26 -8.25 -5.31
N LEU A 160 -1.11 -7.71 -6.19
CA LEU A 160 -2.56 -7.84 -6.09
C LEU A 160 -3.00 -9.30 -6.07
N ASP A 161 -2.50 -10.13 -6.98
CA ASP A 161 -2.81 -11.57 -7.00
C ASP A 161 -2.41 -12.28 -5.71
N HIS A 162 -1.24 -11.92 -5.17
CA HIS A 162 -0.76 -12.46 -3.91
C HIS A 162 -1.72 -12.13 -2.76
N LEU A 163 -2.12 -10.85 -2.61
CA LEU A 163 -3.03 -10.43 -1.56
C LEU A 163 -4.44 -11.01 -1.72
N LEU A 164 -4.97 -11.05 -2.96
CA LEU A 164 -6.26 -11.68 -3.25
C LEU A 164 -6.28 -13.14 -2.81
N GLY A 165 -5.20 -13.89 -3.08
CA GLY A 165 -5.04 -15.27 -2.66
C GLY A 165 -4.86 -15.44 -1.15
N GLU A 166 -4.02 -14.59 -0.52
CA GLU A 166 -3.77 -14.62 0.93
C GLU A 166 -5.04 -14.32 1.74
N MET A 167 -5.83 -13.33 1.29
CA MET A 167 -7.08 -12.93 1.94
C MET A 167 -8.28 -13.83 1.56
N GLY A 168 -8.09 -14.81 0.67
CA GLY A 168 -9.15 -15.72 0.25
C GLY A 168 -10.30 -15.03 -0.50
N ILE A 169 -10.02 -13.97 -1.25
CA ILE A 169 -11.04 -13.25 -2.00
C ILE A 169 -11.61 -14.15 -3.10
N PRO A 170 -12.95 -14.31 -3.19
CA PRO A 170 -13.58 -15.15 -4.20
C PRO A 170 -13.26 -14.69 -5.63
N GLN A 171 -13.15 -15.64 -6.56
CA GLN A 171 -12.80 -15.35 -7.97
C GLN A 171 -13.76 -14.35 -8.64
N HIS A 172 -15.06 -14.44 -8.36
CA HIS A 172 -16.06 -13.54 -8.94
C HIS A 172 -15.91 -12.08 -8.49
N VAL A 173 -15.09 -11.80 -7.47
CA VAL A 173 -14.72 -10.44 -7.04
C VAL A 173 -13.26 -10.14 -7.40
N ALA A 174 -12.37 -11.12 -7.23
CA ALA A 174 -10.95 -11.02 -7.53
C ALA A 174 -10.69 -10.70 -9.01
N ASP A 175 -11.37 -11.39 -9.94
CA ASP A 175 -11.18 -11.20 -11.39
C ASP A 175 -11.61 -9.80 -11.83
N PRO A 176 -12.81 -9.29 -11.47
CA PRO A 176 -13.16 -7.89 -11.71
C PRO A 176 -12.18 -6.88 -11.11
N LEU A 177 -11.71 -7.08 -9.88
CA LEU A 177 -10.76 -6.18 -9.24
C LEU A 177 -9.42 -6.15 -9.98
N ARG A 178 -8.90 -7.32 -10.33
CA ARG A 178 -7.67 -7.45 -11.11
C ARG A 178 -7.78 -6.74 -12.45
N GLU A 179 -8.88 -6.95 -13.16
CA GLU A 179 -9.10 -6.33 -14.46
C GLU A 179 -9.21 -4.80 -14.34
N GLN A 180 -9.92 -4.31 -13.31
CA GLN A 180 -10.05 -2.87 -13.10
C GLN A 180 -8.72 -2.22 -12.73
N VAL A 181 -7.89 -2.85 -11.90
CA VAL A 181 -6.54 -2.36 -11.57
C VAL A 181 -5.64 -2.39 -12.81
N ARG A 182 -5.72 -3.42 -13.66
CA ARG A 182 -5.02 -3.48 -14.95
C ARG A 182 -5.39 -2.30 -15.84
N ILE A 183 -6.67 -1.98 -15.96
CA ILE A 183 -7.17 -0.86 -16.77
C ILE A 183 -6.66 0.48 -16.21
N VAL A 184 -6.93 0.74 -14.93
CA VAL A 184 -6.65 2.04 -14.30
C VAL A 184 -5.15 2.34 -14.21
N SER A 185 -4.31 1.31 -13.99
CA SER A 185 -2.85 1.46 -13.93
C SER A 185 -2.19 1.87 -15.25
N ARG A 186 -2.92 1.86 -16.39
CA ARG A 186 -2.41 2.37 -17.67
C ARG A 186 -2.34 3.89 -17.73
N ALA A 187 -3.25 4.57 -17.03
CA ALA A 187 -3.39 6.03 -17.09
C ALA A 187 -3.17 6.73 -15.74
N ASN A 188 -3.04 5.95 -14.65
CA ASN A 188 -2.88 6.48 -13.29
C ASN A 188 -1.77 5.71 -12.57
N PRO A 189 -0.93 6.40 -11.77
CA PRO A 189 0.02 5.72 -10.89
C PRO A 189 -0.72 4.94 -9.80
N VAL A 190 -0.30 3.71 -9.54
CA VAL A 190 -0.84 2.85 -8.48
C VAL A 190 0.32 2.31 -7.65
N SER A 191 0.28 2.56 -6.35
CA SER A 191 1.28 2.06 -5.39
C SER A 191 0.87 0.71 -4.79
N LEU A 192 1.81 -0.01 -4.17
CA LEU A 192 1.50 -1.25 -3.45
C LEU A 192 0.57 -1.01 -2.25
N ARG A 193 0.67 0.16 -1.60
CA ARG A 193 -0.26 0.56 -0.53
C ARG A 193 -1.68 0.77 -1.04
N ASP A 194 -1.83 1.30 -2.26
CA ASP A 194 -3.14 1.43 -2.89
C ASP A 194 -3.75 0.04 -3.12
N VAL A 195 -2.94 -0.93 -3.57
CA VAL A 195 -3.36 -2.33 -3.71
C VAL A 195 -3.83 -2.91 -2.38
N GLU A 196 -3.05 -2.78 -1.31
CA GLU A 196 -3.45 -3.21 0.05
C GLU A 196 -4.78 -2.59 0.48
N THR A 197 -4.95 -1.29 0.22
CA THR A 197 -6.17 -0.54 0.57
C THR A 197 -7.37 -1.07 -0.21
N MET A 198 -7.21 -1.36 -1.51
CA MET A 198 -8.28 -1.91 -2.36
C MET A 198 -8.69 -3.30 -1.90
N VAL A 199 -7.73 -4.22 -1.70
CA VAL A 199 -8.04 -5.59 -1.28
C VAL A 199 -8.64 -5.60 0.13
N SER A 200 -8.11 -4.79 1.05
CA SER A 200 -8.69 -4.61 2.39
C SER A 200 -10.13 -4.11 2.33
N SER A 201 -10.41 -3.10 1.48
CA SER A 201 -11.76 -2.57 1.30
C SER A 201 -12.74 -3.63 0.76
N VAL A 202 -12.31 -4.42 -0.22
CA VAL A 202 -13.13 -5.51 -0.78
C VAL A 202 -13.34 -6.64 0.22
N SER A 203 -12.32 -6.97 1.03
CA SER A 203 -12.43 -8.01 2.06
C SER A 203 -13.45 -7.68 3.15
N LEU A 204 -13.78 -6.39 3.30
CA LEU A 204 -14.80 -5.90 4.21
C LEU A 204 -16.19 -5.82 3.58
N ALA A 205 -16.35 -6.18 2.30
CA ALA A 205 -17.66 -6.23 1.65
C ALA A 205 -18.60 -7.22 2.35
N SER A 206 -19.90 -7.09 2.10
CA SER A 206 -20.89 -7.91 2.79
C SER A 206 -20.73 -9.39 2.46
N VAL A 207 -21.15 -10.25 3.39
CA VAL A 207 -21.19 -11.71 3.21
C VAL A 207 -21.97 -12.11 1.94
N GLU A 208 -22.98 -11.32 1.56
CA GLU A 208 -23.71 -11.53 0.32
C GLU A 208 -22.81 -11.47 -0.93
N VAL A 209 -21.86 -10.54 -0.96
CA VAL A 209 -20.91 -10.40 -2.06
C VAL A 209 -19.83 -11.47 -2.00
N LEU A 210 -19.34 -11.81 -0.80
CA LEU A 210 -18.19 -12.71 -0.66
C LEU A 210 -18.58 -14.20 -0.71
N GLU A 211 -19.72 -14.61 -0.18
CA GLU A 211 -20.06 -16.04 -0.05
C GLU A 211 -21.06 -16.55 -1.10
N LYS A 212 -21.86 -15.67 -1.72
CA LYS A 212 -22.91 -16.13 -2.64
C LYS A 212 -22.42 -16.11 -4.09
N PRO A 213 -22.35 -17.27 -4.78
CA PRO A 213 -22.03 -17.31 -6.21
C PRO A 213 -23.11 -16.59 -7.03
N MET A 214 -22.68 -16.03 -8.17
CA MET A 214 -23.42 -15.06 -9.01
C MET A 214 -24.85 -15.45 -9.42
N HIS A 215 -25.23 -16.71 -9.34
CA HIS A 215 -26.46 -17.20 -9.96
C HIS A 215 -27.76 -16.93 -9.19
N VAL A 216 -27.72 -16.36 -7.98
CA VAL A 216 -28.94 -16.32 -7.14
C VAL A 216 -29.50 -14.91 -6.87
N TYR A 217 -28.68 -13.86 -6.77
CA TYR A 217 -29.19 -12.51 -6.39
C TYR A 217 -28.38 -11.29 -6.88
N LEU A 218 -27.15 -11.48 -7.36
CA LEU A 218 -26.23 -10.39 -7.71
C LEU A 218 -26.04 -10.33 -9.21
N SER A 219 -26.21 -9.14 -9.79
CA SER A 219 -25.81 -8.95 -11.18
C SER A 219 -24.30 -8.76 -11.27
N GLU A 220 -23.64 -9.42 -12.23
CA GLU A 220 -22.22 -9.20 -12.57
C GLU A 220 -21.89 -7.70 -12.60
N GLY A 221 -22.81 -6.89 -13.15
CA GLY A 221 -22.71 -5.45 -13.19
C GLY A 221 -22.58 -4.76 -11.82
N GLU A 222 -23.29 -5.20 -10.78
CA GLU A 222 -23.18 -4.55 -9.46
C GLU A 222 -21.81 -4.79 -8.81
N ILE A 223 -21.22 -5.97 -9.00
CA ILE A 223 -19.87 -6.27 -8.51
C ILE A 223 -18.85 -5.42 -9.25
N LEU A 224 -19.01 -5.27 -10.57
CA LEU A 224 -18.18 -4.37 -11.38
C LEU A 224 -18.26 -2.93 -10.85
N VAL A 225 -19.47 -2.43 -10.57
CA VAL A 225 -19.67 -1.10 -9.99
C VAL A 225 -19.04 -0.98 -8.59
N MET A 226 -19.18 -1.98 -7.74
CA MET A 226 -18.54 -1.99 -6.42
C MET A 226 -17.02 -1.89 -6.54
N VAL A 227 -16.43 -2.70 -7.40
CA VAL A 227 -14.99 -2.68 -7.69
C VAL A 227 -14.56 -1.31 -8.22
N ASP A 228 -15.30 -0.75 -9.17
CA ASP A 228 -14.98 0.56 -9.75
C ASP A 228 -15.04 1.68 -8.70
N LEU A 229 -15.97 1.60 -7.75
CA LEU A 229 -16.06 2.52 -6.62
C LEU A 229 -14.89 2.36 -5.64
N VAL A 230 -14.47 1.14 -5.33
CA VAL A 230 -13.29 0.89 -4.49
C VAL A 230 -12.02 1.42 -5.16
N VAL A 231 -11.80 1.06 -6.43
CA VAL A 231 -10.60 1.48 -7.17
C VAL A 231 -10.58 3.00 -7.35
N SER A 232 -11.69 3.62 -7.73
CA SER A 232 -11.75 5.08 -7.89
C SER A 232 -11.51 5.81 -6.58
N ARG A 233 -12.03 5.31 -5.44
CA ARG A 233 -11.79 5.90 -4.11
C ARG A 233 -10.31 5.94 -3.75
N THR A 234 -9.57 4.90 -4.12
CA THR A 234 -8.15 4.78 -3.79
C THR A 234 -7.26 5.52 -4.80
N VAL A 235 -7.45 5.30 -6.11
CA VAL A 235 -6.54 5.83 -7.15
C VAL A 235 -6.85 7.27 -7.52
N ARG A 236 -8.14 7.65 -7.54
CA ARG A 236 -8.62 8.99 -7.95
C ARG A 236 -9.70 9.50 -7.00
N PRO A 237 -9.35 9.79 -5.72
CA PRO A 237 -10.30 10.28 -4.73
C PRO A 237 -10.99 11.58 -5.15
N ASP A 238 -10.39 12.36 -6.05
CA ASP A 238 -10.98 13.55 -6.66
C ASP A 238 -12.16 13.23 -7.62
N LEU A 239 -12.12 12.07 -8.30
CA LEU A 239 -13.18 11.61 -9.20
C LEU A 239 -14.20 10.70 -8.51
N HIS A 240 -13.84 10.04 -7.41
CA HIS A 240 -14.70 9.09 -6.73
C HIS A 240 -16.13 9.60 -6.43
N PRO A 241 -16.34 10.83 -5.91
CA PRO A 241 -17.70 11.36 -5.72
C PRO A 241 -18.51 11.43 -7.01
N LYS A 242 -17.86 11.67 -8.16
CA LYS A 242 -18.52 11.73 -9.47
C LYS A 242 -18.94 10.35 -9.95
N PHE A 243 -18.12 9.32 -9.73
CA PHE A 243 -18.52 7.93 -9.95
C PHE A 243 -19.68 7.52 -9.05
N LEU A 244 -19.60 7.84 -7.76
CA LEU A 244 -20.65 7.54 -6.77
C LEU A 244 -22.00 8.19 -7.10
N HIS A 245 -21.98 9.42 -7.64
CA HIS A 245 -23.17 10.17 -8.03
C HIS A 245 -23.50 10.07 -9.52
N ALA A 246 -22.87 9.15 -10.27
CA ALA A 246 -23.12 8.94 -11.70
C ALA A 246 -23.07 10.24 -12.53
N SER A 247 -22.08 11.09 -12.25
CA SER A 247 -21.92 12.43 -12.84
C SER A 247 -20.55 12.64 -13.51
N VAL A 248 -19.75 11.57 -13.65
CA VAL A 248 -18.48 11.59 -14.40
C VAL A 248 -18.73 12.04 -15.84
N THR A 249 -17.88 12.92 -16.35
CA THR A 249 -17.93 13.41 -17.74
C THR A 249 -17.11 12.52 -18.68
N THR A 250 -17.31 12.68 -19.99
CA THR A 250 -16.54 11.95 -21.00
C THR A 250 -15.03 12.12 -20.84
N SER A 251 -14.54 13.35 -20.74
CA SER A 251 -13.10 13.62 -20.62
C SER A 251 -12.50 13.06 -19.33
N GLU A 252 -13.26 13.05 -18.23
CA GLU A 252 -12.81 12.45 -16.96
C GLU A 252 -12.73 10.94 -17.06
N LEU A 253 -13.71 10.32 -17.72
CA LEU A 253 -13.74 8.87 -17.93
C LEU A 253 -12.61 8.42 -18.87
N GLU A 254 -12.37 9.15 -19.96
CA GLU A 254 -11.26 8.92 -20.89
C GLU A 254 -9.91 9.05 -20.18
N SER A 255 -9.72 10.10 -19.38
CA SER A 255 -8.51 10.30 -18.58
C SER A 255 -8.33 9.22 -17.52
N TYR A 256 -9.40 8.76 -16.87
CA TYR A 256 -9.34 7.75 -15.81
C TYR A 256 -9.04 6.35 -16.35
N LEU A 257 -9.66 5.96 -17.47
CA LEU A 257 -9.52 4.62 -18.04
C LEU A 257 -8.40 4.51 -19.08
N GLY A 258 -7.84 5.64 -19.54
CA GLY A 258 -6.98 5.67 -20.73
C GLY A 258 -7.73 5.34 -22.02
N ALA A 259 -9.03 5.64 -22.06
CA ALA A 259 -9.94 5.28 -23.16
C ALA A 259 -9.83 6.26 -24.35
N THR A 260 -8.69 6.24 -25.04
CA THR A 260 -8.51 7.02 -26.27
C THR A 260 -9.38 6.48 -27.41
N GLU A 261 -9.69 7.32 -28.41
CA GLU A 261 -10.49 6.93 -29.58
C GLU A 261 -9.96 5.66 -30.27
N ASP A 262 -8.64 5.53 -30.37
CA ASP A 262 -7.98 4.37 -30.97
C ASP A 262 -8.14 3.11 -30.12
N VAL A 263 -8.01 3.21 -28.80
CA VAL A 263 -8.22 2.08 -27.86
C VAL A 263 -9.66 1.58 -27.88
N LEU A 264 -10.62 2.47 -28.11
CA LEU A 264 -12.04 2.12 -28.16
C LEU A 264 -12.46 1.48 -29.49
N ARG A 265 -11.78 1.79 -30.59
CA ARG A 265 -12.16 1.34 -31.94
C ARG A 265 -11.69 -0.09 -32.22
N GLU A 266 -12.63 -1.01 -32.47
CA GLU A 266 -12.33 -2.42 -32.78
C GLU A 266 -11.61 -2.65 -34.12
N GLU A 267 -11.98 -1.88 -35.15
CA GLU A 267 -11.43 -1.99 -36.50
C GLU A 267 -10.91 -0.65 -37.03
N SER A 268 -9.74 -0.67 -37.66
CA SER A 268 -9.16 0.51 -38.32
C SER A 268 -8.78 0.14 -39.75
N GLY A 269 -9.36 0.83 -40.74
CA GLY A 269 -9.10 0.55 -42.16
C GLY A 269 -9.56 -0.85 -42.64
N GLY A 270 -10.59 -1.42 -42.03
CA GLY A 270 -11.13 -2.75 -42.37
C GLY A 270 -10.30 -3.93 -41.85
N GLN A 271 -9.43 -3.69 -40.87
CA GLN A 271 -8.65 -4.70 -40.16
C GLN A 271 -8.82 -4.53 -38.65
N ARG A 272 -8.60 -5.62 -37.89
CA ARG A 272 -8.60 -5.59 -36.42
C ARG A 272 -7.57 -4.59 -35.91
N ASN A 273 -8.00 -3.67 -35.06
CA ASN A 273 -7.13 -2.66 -34.48
C ASN A 273 -6.23 -3.28 -33.40
N PRO A 274 -4.89 -3.24 -33.53
CA PRO A 274 -3.98 -3.76 -32.50
C PRO A 274 -3.99 -2.93 -31.20
N ALA A 275 -4.43 -1.67 -31.24
CA ALA A 275 -4.51 -0.81 -30.06
C ALA A 275 -5.80 -1.03 -29.24
N HIS A 276 -6.78 -1.75 -29.80
CA HIS A 276 -8.06 -1.97 -29.15
C HIS A 276 -7.91 -2.79 -27.87
N ASP A 277 -8.47 -2.28 -26.77
CA ASP A 277 -8.56 -2.99 -25.50
C ASP A 277 -10.03 -3.22 -25.14
N PRO A 278 -10.54 -4.46 -25.26
CA PRO A 278 -11.95 -4.75 -25.04
C PRO A 278 -12.38 -4.50 -23.60
N GLY A 279 -11.47 -4.66 -22.62
CA GLY A 279 -11.77 -4.39 -21.21
C GLY A 279 -11.99 -2.89 -20.97
N ILE A 280 -11.17 -2.03 -21.59
CA ILE A 280 -11.35 -0.57 -21.54
C ILE A 280 -12.64 -0.15 -22.23
N ALA A 281 -12.89 -0.66 -23.44
CA ALA A 281 -14.12 -0.35 -24.17
C ALA A 281 -15.36 -0.73 -23.35
N TRP A 282 -15.38 -1.95 -22.81
CA TRP A 282 -16.47 -2.42 -21.96
C TRP A 282 -16.67 -1.52 -20.74
N ARG A 283 -15.60 -1.17 -20.02
CA ARG A 283 -15.68 -0.32 -18.82
C ARG A 283 -16.14 1.10 -19.15
N TYR A 284 -15.63 1.65 -20.25
CA TYR A 284 -16.02 2.97 -20.75
C TYR A 284 -17.51 2.99 -21.06
N HIS A 285 -18.00 2.03 -21.84
CA HIS A 285 -19.40 1.88 -22.20
C HIS A 285 -20.31 1.62 -21.00
N THR A 286 -19.90 0.82 -20.02
CA THR A 286 -20.63 0.64 -18.76
C THR A 286 -20.82 1.98 -18.04
N TRP A 287 -19.79 2.80 -17.91
CA TRP A 287 -19.95 4.12 -17.27
C TRP A 287 -20.69 5.15 -18.13
N ARG A 288 -20.74 4.98 -19.45
CA ARG A 288 -21.69 5.73 -20.32
C ARG A 288 -23.14 5.35 -20.02
N TYR A 289 -23.41 4.06 -19.79
CA TYR A 289 -24.74 3.58 -19.39
C TYR A 289 -25.17 4.13 -18.03
N LEU A 290 -24.24 4.12 -17.07
CA LEU A 290 -24.52 4.52 -15.69
C LEU A 290 -24.51 6.03 -15.49
N SER A 291 -23.74 6.81 -16.26
CA SER A 291 -23.59 8.25 -16.00
C SER A 291 -24.69 9.10 -16.66
N ARG A 292 -25.20 10.09 -15.91
CA ARG A 292 -26.18 11.08 -16.40
C ARG A 292 -25.60 11.99 -17.49
N ASN A 293 -24.29 12.25 -17.39
CA ASN A 293 -23.59 13.22 -18.22
C ASN A 293 -23.00 12.62 -19.50
N VAL A 294 -23.10 11.30 -19.68
CA VAL A 294 -22.44 10.58 -20.79
C VAL A 294 -23.39 9.61 -21.48
N ARG A 295 -24.51 10.13 -21.99
CA ARG A 295 -25.53 9.27 -22.64
C ARG A 295 -25.02 8.65 -23.95
N PHE A 296 -25.53 7.46 -24.25
CA PHE A 296 -25.50 6.92 -25.61
C PHE A 296 -26.26 7.86 -26.54
N LYS A 297 -25.77 7.99 -27.78
CA LYS A 297 -26.60 8.54 -28.84
C LYS A 297 -27.49 7.40 -29.36
N GLU A 298 -28.70 7.71 -29.82
CA GLU A 298 -29.69 6.71 -30.28
C GLU A 298 -29.19 5.86 -31.47
N ASP A 299 -28.16 6.34 -32.17
CA ASP A 299 -27.51 5.76 -33.35
C ASP A 299 -26.24 4.94 -33.04
N ASP A 300 -25.92 4.69 -31.76
CA ASP A 300 -24.76 3.89 -31.32
C ASP A 300 -25.13 2.38 -31.36
N PRO A 301 -24.73 1.61 -32.40
CA PRO A 301 -25.41 0.37 -32.77
C PRO A 301 -25.12 -0.83 -31.85
N ASP A 302 -24.06 -0.81 -31.04
CA ASP A 302 -23.49 -2.04 -30.44
C ASP A 302 -23.43 -2.10 -28.91
N VAL A 303 -24.08 -1.20 -28.16
CA VAL A 303 -23.80 -1.10 -26.71
C VAL A 303 -25.01 -1.10 -25.76
N PRO A 304 -26.20 -0.57 -26.10
CA PRO A 304 -27.29 -0.50 -25.12
C PRO A 304 -27.79 -1.88 -24.65
N GLU A 305 -27.93 -2.85 -25.55
CA GLU A 305 -28.56 -4.14 -25.22
C GLU A 305 -27.61 -5.02 -24.40
N GLY A 306 -26.37 -5.24 -24.87
CA GLY A 306 -25.36 -6.04 -24.16
C GLY A 306 -24.97 -5.47 -22.79
N ILE A 307 -24.82 -4.15 -22.67
CA ILE A 307 -24.53 -3.52 -21.37
C ILE A 307 -25.75 -3.60 -20.45
N SER A 308 -26.97 -3.40 -20.95
CA SER A 308 -28.18 -3.52 -20.12
C SER A 308 -28.40 -4.95 -19.59
N LEU A 309 -27.94 -5.98 -20.32
CA LEU A 309 -28.01 -7.38 -19.88
C LEU A 309 -27.11 -7.69 -18.68
N GLN A 310 -26.00 -6.95 -18.48
CA GLN A 310 -25.19 -7.04 -17.27
C GLN A 310 -25.93 -6.56 -16.03
N PHE A 311 -26.98 -5.76 -16.22
CA PHE A 311 -27.76 -5.15 -15.17
C PHE A 311 -29.25 -5.54 -15.31
N PRO A 312 -29.62 -6.83 -15.18
CA PRO A 312 -30.96 -7.32 -15.48
C PRO A 312 -32.07 -6.58 -14.69
N TYR A 313 -31.80 -6.17 -13.45
CA TYR A 313 -32.71 -5.39 -12.60
C TYR A 313 -32.76 -3.89 -12.89
N PHE A 314 -31.88 -3.39 -13.75
CA PHE A 314 -31.81 -2.00 -14.24
C PHE A 314 -31.85 -1.95 -15.77
N SER A 315 -32.23 -3.05 -16.42
CA SER A 315 -32.46 -3.12 -17.86
C SER A 315 -33.65 -2.23 -18.24
N SER A 316 -33.84 -1.97 -19.54
CA SER A 316 -34.89 -1.10 -20.10
C SER A 316 -36.35 -1.42 -19.66
N ARG A 317 -36.56 -2.50 -18.89
CA ARG A 317 -37.84 -2.95 -18.35
C ARG A 317 -38.00 -2.72 -16.84
N SER A 318 -37.02 -2.12 -16.16
CA SER A 318 -37.08 -1.80 -14.72
C SER A 318 -37.56 -0.36 -14.48
N PRO A 319 -38.32 -0.08 -13.40
CA PRO A 319 -38.66 1.29 -13.01
C PRO A 319 -37.49 2.06 -12.38
N ARG A 320 -36.32 1.42 -12.19
CA ARG A 320 -35.12 2.04 -11.62
C ARG A 320 -34.22 2.55 -12.73
N GLU A 321 -33.72 3.76 -12.53
CA GLU A 321 -32.80 4.38 -13.46
C GLU A 321 -31.37 3.85 -13.26
N PRO A 322 -30.60 3.58 -14.33
CA PRO A 322 -29.23 3.05 -14.24
C PRO A 322 -28.29 3.89 -13.36
N TRP A 323 -28.45 5.21 -13.37
CA TRP A 323 -27.59 6.14 -12.63
C TRP A 323 -27.79 6.14 -11.11
N ASP A 324 -28.84 5.50 -10.59
CA ASP A 324 -29.00 5.35 -9.14
C ASP A 324 -28.17 4.18 -8.60
N MET A 325 -27.70 3.28 -9.49
CA MET A 325 -27.00 2.05 -9.12
C MET A 325 -25.71 2.25 -8.34
N PRO A 326 -24.78 3.17 -8.69
CA PRO A 326 -23.54 3.32 -7.92
C PRO A 326 -23.81 3.64 -6.44
N MET A 327 -24.78 4.50 -6.17
CA MET A 327 -25.20 4.83 -4.81
C MET A 327 -25.86 3.65 -4.10
N ASP A 328 -26.70 2.88 -4.80
CA ASP A 328 -27.36 1.69 -4.24
C ASP A 328 -26.37 0.56 -3.93
N VAL A 329 -25.36 0.35 -4.78
CA VAL A 329 -24.26 -0.59 -4.54
C VAL A 329 -23.42 -0.15 -3.34
N HIS A 330 -23.05 1.13 -3.30
CA HIS A 330 -22.29 1.70 -2.18
C HIS A 330 -23.00 1.49 -0.84
N ARG A 331 -24.28 1.86 -0.75
CA ARG A 331 -25.09 1.71 0.48
C ARG A 331 -25.24 0.28 0.94
N ARG A 332 -25.34 -0.67 0.00
CA ARG A 332 -25.54 -2.09 0.34
C ARG A 332 -24.26 -2.75 0.82
N TRP A 333 -23.11 -2.44 0.23
CA TRP A 333 -21.91 -3.26 0.40
C TRP A 333 -20.68 -2.52 0.89
N LEU A 334 -20.60 -1.20 0.75
CA LEU A 334 -19.42 -0.41 1.11
C LEU A 334 -19.65 0.52 2.31
N ASP A 335 -20.91 0.78 2.67
CA ASP A 335 -21.33 1.59 3.84
C ASP A 335 -21.57 0.74 5.10
N LEU A 336 -20.86 -0.38 5.26
CA LEU A 336 -21.08 -1.37 6.32
C LEU A 336 -20.77 -0.86 7.74
N PHE A 337 -20.23 0.36 7.88
CA PHE A 337 -20.06 1.04 9.17
C PHE A 337 -21.17 2.05 9.50
N SER A 338 -22.29 2.07 8.78
CA SER A 338 -23.50 2.81 9.20
C SER A 338 -24.23 2.12 10.36
N PHE A 339 -23.53 1.73 11.42
CA PHE A 339 -24.08 1.17 12.67
C PHE A 339 -24.73 2.26 13.55
N PHE A 340 -25.46 3.22 12.97
CA PHE A 340 -26.37 4.11 13.70
C PHE A 340 -27.41 4.68 12.73
N ARG A 341 -28.31 3.84 12.22
CA ARG A 341 -29.65 4.34 11.91
C ARG A 341 -30.45 4.28 13.19
N ALA A 342 -30.42 5.38 13.95
CA ALA A 342 -31.37 5.60 15.02
C ALA A 342 -32.77 5.56 14.41
N THR A 343 -33.54 4.54 14.79
CA THR A 343 -34.99 4.44 14.57
C THR A 343 -35.73 5.51 15.35
#